data_AF-A0A1Y3C607-F1
#
_entry.id   AF-A0A1Y3C607-F1
#
_cell.length_a   1.000
_cell.length_b   1.000
_cell.length_c   1.000
_cell.angle_alpha   90.00
_cell.angle_beta   90.00
_cell.angle_gamma   90.00
#
_symmetry.space_group_name_H-M   'P 1'
#
loop_
_entity.id
_entity.type
_entity.pdbx_description
1 polymer ?
#
loop_
_entity_poly.entity_id
_entity_poly.type
_entity_poly.pdbx_seq_one_letter_code
_entity_poly.pdbx_strand_id
1 'polypeptide(L)'
;MSHDFYYEIKQWNDIKEEYKDGSLLIGNGASIALHSKFHFSSLKDEAEKQNLFSEDVINLFEEFKTTDFELVLRLVWYAKLVNSHLVVTDTKTDEAYENLKDALIKIVNEVHCSYADIETHLPYLYKFTKSFRTIVSLNYDLIMYWVRMYGNAQHADDGHTNKDCFKGGEFCEDWTDWRNANPKRKIYEKEITLTFYQHGNLSIFRYPTNVVRKIKRGDDANLLDNINYYWNDQNIPLFIAEGTGKKKEESIRSNEYLSTIYYEVLPKLITEDSNLTPVTDKPNF
;
A
#
# COMPACT_ATOMS: atom_id res chain seq x y z
N MET A 1 16.98 24.65 -20.23
CA MET A 1 17.09 23.46 -21.08
C MET A 1 16.40 22.33 -20.32
N SER A 2 15.15 22.00 -20.65
CA SER A 2 14.52 20.78 -20.15
C SER A 2 15.31 19.62 -20.72
N HIS A 3 15.91 18.80 -19.86
CA HIS A 3 16.40 17.50 -20.30
C HIS A 3 15.16 16.61 -20.37
N ASP A 4 14.61 16.47 -21.59
CA ASP A 4 13.60 15.46 -21.84
C ASP A 4 14.29 14.10 -21.76
N PHE A 5 14.16 13.45 -20.60
CA PHE A 5 14.62 12.08 -20.40
C PHE A 5 13.69 11.16 -21.19
N TYR A 6 14.15 10.68 -22.34
CA TYR A 6 13.49 9.61 -23.08
C TYR A 6 13.87 8.27 -22.46
N TYR A 7 12.92 7.63 -21.79
CA TYR A 7 13.06 6.24 -21.36
C TYR A 7 12.49 5.31 -22.42
N GLU A 8 13.29 4.34 -22.85
CA GLU A 8 12.82 3.26 -23.72
C GLU A 8 11.97 2.28 -22.92
N ILE A 9 10.76 2.03 -23.39
CA ILE A 9 9.88 1.01 -22.82
C ILE A 9 10.34 -0.36 -23.34
N LYS A 10 10.70 -1.27 -22.42
CA LYS A 10 11.14 -2.62 -22.76
C LYS A 10 10.07 -3.67 -22.45
N GLN A 11 10.18 -4.83 -23.08
CA GLN A 11 9.41 -6.02 -22.70
C GLN A 11 10.09 -6.74 -21.55
N TRP A 12 9.31 -7.29 -20.62
CA TRP A 12 9.81 -8.05 -19.47
C TRP A 12 10.80 -9.15 -19.89
N ASN A 13 10.47 -9.93 -20.92
CA ASN A 13 11.34 -11.03 -21.35
C ASN A 13 12.73 -10.58 -21.83
N ASP A 14 12.86 -9.35 -22.33
CA ASP A 14 14.11 -8.83 -22.89
C ASP A 14 15.11 -8.44 -21.80
N ILE A 15 14.63 -8.18 -20.58
CA ILE A 15 15.44 -7.75 -19.44
C ILE A 15 15.49 -8.78 -18.30
N LYS A 16 15.07 -10.01 -18.58
CA LYS A 16 14.96 -11.07 -17.57
C LYS A 16 16.26 -11.34 -16.81
N GLU A 17 17.40 -11.24 -17.51
CA GLU A 17 18.72 -11.44 -16.92
C GLU A 17 19.08 -10.32 -15.92
N GLU A 18 18.45 -9.16 -16.03
CA GLU A 18 18.65 -7.99 -15.14
C GLU A 18 17.78 -8.04 -13.88
N TYR A 19 16.83 -8.98 -13.77
CA TYR A 19 15.97 -9.09 -12.59
C TYR A 19 16.75 -9.45 -11.33
N LYS A 20 17.75 -10.34 -11.48
CA LYS A 20 18.54 -10.83 -10.36
C LYS A 20 19.31 -9.65 -9.76
N ASP A 21 19.16 -9.47 -8.44
CA ASP A 21 19.65 -8.32 -7.69
C ASP A 21 19.00 -6.96 -8.04
N GLY A 22 18.10 -6.93 -9.04
CA GLY A 22 17.33 -5.77 -9.43
C GLY A 22 16.24 -5.39 -8.41
N SER A 23 15.66 -4.22 -8.62
CA SER A 23 14.53 -3.71 -7.82
C SER A 23 13.31 -3.46 -8.70
N LEU A 24 12.13 -3.69 -8.14
CA LEU A 24 10.86 -3.60 -8.84
C LEU A 24 9.98 -2.51 -8.21
N LEU A 25 9.58 -1.53 -9.02
CA LEU A 25 8.57 -0.54 -8.65
C LEU A 25 7.24 -0.92 -9.32
N ILE A 26 6.21 -1.16 -8.52
CA ILE A 26 4.89 -1.60 -9.00
C ILE A 26 3.90 -0.44 -8.90
N GLY A 27 3.30 -0.06 -10.02
CA GLY A 27 2.21 0.92 -10.07
C GLY A 27 0.83 0.28 -10.29
N ASN A 28 -0.23 1.09 -10.26
CA ASN A 28 -1.63 0.63 -10.33
C ASN A 28 -1.92 -0.20 -11.59
N GLY A 29 -1.18 0.05 -12.68
CA GLY A 29 -1.27 -0.71 -13.92
C GLY A 29 -1.09 -2.22 -13.74
N ALA A 30 -0.26 -2.67 -12.78
CA ALA A 30 -0.09 -4.09 -12.48
C ALA A 30 -1.38 -4.73 -11.94
N SER A 31 -2.10 -4.03 -11.07
CA SER A 31 -3.36 -4.50 -10.49
C SER A 31 -4.49 -4.43 -11.51
N ILE A 32 -4.57 -3.36 -12.31
CA ILE A 32 -5.50 -3.25 -13.45
C ILE A 32 -5.30 -4.39 -14.44
N ALA A 33 -4.04 -4.75 -14.72
CA ALA A 33 -3.75 -5.87 -15.59
C ALA A 33 -4.36 -7.15 -15.01
N LEU A 34 -4.21 -7.42 -13.71
CA LEU A 34 -4.70 -8.63 -13.07
C LEU A 34 -6.23 -8.70 -12.97
N HIS A 35 -6.90 -7.58 -12.69
CA HIS A 35 -8.36 -7.57 -12.54
C HIS A 35 -8.99 -6.22 -12.92
N SER A 36 -10.09 -6.25 -13.67
CA SER A 36 -10.76 -5.04 -14.18
C SER A 36 -11.37 -4.14 -13.09
N LYS A 37 -11.69 -4.69 -11.92
CA LYS A 37 -12.17 -3.90 -10.76
C LYS A 37 -11.22 -2.78 -10.35
N PHE A 38 -9.92 -2.92 -10.59
CA PHE A 38 -8.95 -1.85 -10.31
C PHE A 38 -8.99 -0.71 -11.33
N HIS A 39 -9.80 -0.82 -12.38
CA HIS A 39 -9.93 0.19 -13.44
C HIS A 39 -10.94 1.29 -13.04
N PHE A 40 -10.64 2.00 -11.95
CA PHE A 40 -11.33 3.23 -11.56
C PHE A 40 -10.33 4.38 -11.50
N SER A 41 -10.83 5.61 -11.71
CA SER A 41 -10.00 6.82 -11.67
C SER A 41 -9.78 7.33 -10.25
N SER A 42 -10.80 7.22 -9.40
CA SER A 42 -10.84 7.81 -8.05
C SER A 42 -11.87 7.07 -7.19
N LEU A 43 -11.47 6.74 -5.95
CA LEU A 43 -12.33 6.28 -4.87
C LEU A 43 -13.36 7.36 -4.48
N LYS A 44 -12.94 8.63 -4.45
CA LYS A 44 -13.85 9.75 -4.17
C LYS A 44 -14.94 9.84 -5.26
N ASP A 45 -14.54 9.86 -6.52
CA ASP A 45 -15.50 9.95 -7.64
C ASP A 45 -16.47 8.75 -7.63
N GLU A 46 -15.99 7.56 -7.28
CA GLU A 46 -16.84 6.37 -7.19
C GLU A 46 -17.82 6.46 -6.02
N ALA A 47 -17.40 6.98 -4.87
CA ALA A 47 -18.28 7.27 -3.75
C ALA A 47 -19.34 8.33 -4.09
N GLU A 48 -18.99 9.37 -4.85
CA GLU A 48 -19.92 10.42 -5.29
C GLU A 48 -20.96 9.88 -6.28
N LYS A 49 -20.56 9.09 -7.28
CA LYS A 49 -21.49 8.46 -8.24
C LYS A 49 -22.57 7.62 -7.53
N GLN A 50 -22.20 7.00 -6.42
CA GLN A 50 -23.09 6.17 -5.63
C GLN A 50 -23.84 6.94 -4.53
N ASN A 51 -23.68 8.27 -4.47
CA ASN A 51 -24.27 9.14 -3.47
C ASN A 51 -23.98 8.68 -2.03
N LEU A 52 -22.73 8.28 -1.76
CA LEU A 52 -22.32 7.80 -0.43
C LEU A 52 -21.97 8.92 0.53
N PHE A 53 -21.68 10.12 0.04
CA PHE A 53 -21.31 11.25 0.89
C PHE A 53 -22.51 12.08 1.29
N SER A 54 -22.53 12.49 2.56
CA SER A 54 -23.39 13.56 3.03
C SER A 54 -22.92 14.91 2.50
N GLU A 55 -23.79 15.92 2.56
CA GLU A 55 -23.44 17.31 2.21
C GLU A 55 -22.25 17.81 3.05
N ASP A 56 -22.21 17.47 4.34
CA ASP A 56 -21.11 17.83 5.24
C ASP A 56 -19.77 17.24 4.75
N VAL A 57 -19.76 15.98 4.30
CA VAL A 57 -18.54 15.32 3.79
C VAL A 57 -18.10 15.91 2.44
N ILE A 58 -19.04 16.19 1.54
CA ILE A 58 -18.75 16.87 0.26
C ILE A 58 -18.08 18.22 0.53
N ASN A 59 -18.66 19.02 1.43
CA ASN A 59 -18.12 20.33 1.83
C ASN A 59 -16.70 20.23 2.40
N LEU A 60 -16.38 19.17 3.15
CA LEU A 60 -15.01 18.96 3.67
C LEU A 60 -14.00 18.71 2.55
N PHE A 61 -14.34 17.89 1.54
CA PHE A 61 -13.45 17.67 0.39
C PHE A 61 -13.20 18.98 -0.39
N GLU A 62 -14.25 19.80 -0.57
CA GLU A 62 -14.17 21.11 -1.21
C GLU A 62 -13.30 22.10 -0.43
N GLU A 63 -13.50 22.19 0.90
CA GLU A 63 -12.74 23.08 1.79
C GLU A 63 -11.23 22.76 1.76
N PHE A 64 -10.87 21.48 1.89
CA PHE A 64 -9.47 21.04 1.82
C PHE A 64 -8.93 20.94 0.38
N LYS A 65 -9.78 21.22 -0.62
CA LYS A 65 -9.48 21.20 -2.06
C LYS A 65 -8.80 19.91 -2.48
N THR A 66 -9.25 18.78 -1.93
CA THR A 66 -8.56 17.50 -2.04
C THR A 66 -9.49 16.41 -2.56
N THR A 67 -8.90 15.38 -3.17
CA THR A 67 -9.59 14.12 -3.43
C THR A 67 -9.00 12.98 -2.60
N ASP A 68 -7.98 13.28 -1.78
CA ASP A 68 -7.36 12.32 -0.88
C ASP A 68 -8.32 11.94 0.25
N PHE A 69 -8.93 10.78 0.09
CA PHE A 69 -9.87 10.19 1.04
C PHE A 69 -9.26 9.99 2.42
N GLU A 70 -8.01 9.53 2.50
CA GLU A 70 -7.33 9.25 3.76
C GLU A 70 -7.01 10.56 4.50
N LEU A 71 -6.64 11.63 3.78
CA LEU A 71 -6.46 12.95 4.38
C LEU A 71 -7.73 13.45 5.05
N VAL A 72 -8.88 13.45 4.35
CA VAL A 72 -10.14 13.97 4.92
C VAL A 72 -10.61 13.09 6.07
N LEU A 73 -10.59 11.77 5.92
CA LEU A 73 -10.87 10.82 7.00
C LEU A 73 -10.02 11.09 8.23
N ARG A 74 -8.70 11.29 8.05
CA ARG A 74 -7.76 11.54 9.15
C ARG A 74 -8.04 12.87 9.86
N LEU A 75 -8.36 13.93 9.13
CA LEU A 75 -8.67 15.23 9.72
C LEU A 75 -9.94 15.16 10.58
N VAL A 76 -11.00 14.55 10.06
CA VAL A 76 -12.26 14.35 10.80
C VAL A 76 -12.03 13.44 12.01
N TRP A 77 -11.25 12.38 11.85
CA TRP A 77 -10.89 11.48 12.95
C TRP A 77 -10.12 12.19 14.07
N TYR A 78 -9.14 13.04 13.75
CA TYR A 78 -8.44 13.83 14.76
C TYR A 78 -9.37 14.81 15.48
N ALA A 79 -10.27 15.49 14.75
CA ALA A 79 -11.27 16.36 15.34
C ALA A 79 -12.18 15.60 16.33
N LYS A 80 -12.65 14.41 15.94
CA LYS A 80 -13.44 13.51 16.80
C LYS A 80 -12.69 13.14 18.08
N LEU A 81 -11.42 12.74 17.97
CA LEU A 81 -10.60 12.39 19.13
C LEU A 81 -10.41 13.57 20.09
N VAL A 82 -10.15 14.77 19.55
CA VAL A 82 -10.01 15.99 20.35
C VAL A 82 -11.32 16.33 21.06
N ASN A 83 -12.45 16.33 20.34
CA ASN A 83 -13.77 16.60 20.91
C ASN A 83 -14.09 15.62 22.04
N SER A 84 -13.83 14.33 21.81
CA SER A 84 -14.02 13.28 22.82
C SER A 84 -13.18 13.52 24.09
N HIS A 85 -11.90 13.86 23.95
CA HIS A 85 -11.00 14.10 25.09
C HIS A 85 -11.31 15.40 25.85
N LEU A 86 -11.80 16.42 25.15
CA LEU A 86 -12.22 17.68 25.76
C LEU A 86 -13.67 17.64 26.28
N VAL A 87 -14.37 16.51 26.12
CA VAL A 87 -15.77 16.33 26.52
C VAL A 87 -16.68 17.35 25.83
N VAL A 88 -16.38 17.66 24.57
CA VAL A 88 -17.21 18.51 23.70
C VAL A 88 -18.31 17.64 23.11
N THR A 89 -19.58 17.99 23.39
CA THR A 89 -20.72 17.35 22.75
C THR A 89 -20.83 17.82 21.30
N ASP A 90 -20.44 16.96 20.37
CA ASP A 90 -20.50 17.23 18.93
C ASP A 90 -20.89 15.96 18.17
N THR A 91 -22.08 15.97 17.56
CA THR A 91 -22.56 14.85 16.75
C THR A 91 -22.13 14.96 15.30
N LYS A 92 -21.77 16.16 14.84
CA LYS A 92 -21.49 16.41 13.41
C LYS A 92 -20.18 15.78 12.97
N THR A 93 -19.13 15.89 13.77
CA THR A 93 -17.86 15.23 13.46
C THR A 93 -17.98 13.71 13.52
N ASP A 94 -18.80 13.19 14.44
CA ASP A 94 -19.10 11.75 14.52
C ASP A 94 -19.84 11.26 13.27
N GLU A 95 -20.91 11.94 12.87
CA GLU A 95 -21.68 11.64 11.66
C GLU A 95 -20.79 11.71 10.40
N ALA A 96 -19.94 12.73 10.28
CA ALA A 96 -19.00 12.86 9.16
C ALA A 96 -17.95 11.73 9.15
N TYR A 97 -17.44 11.34 10.32
CA TYR A 97 -16.48 10.25 10.45
C TYR A 97 -17.09 8.91 10.02
N GLU A 98 -18.26 8.56 10.53
CA GLU A 98 -18.95 7.33 10.15
C GLU A 98 -19.31 7.33 8.66
N ASN A 99 -19.77 8.47 8.12
CA ASN A 99 -20.07 8.57 6.69
C ASN A 99 -18.83 8.33 5.81
N LEU A 100 -17.67 8.92 6.16
CA LEU A 100 -16.41 8.69 5.45
C LEU A 100 -15.95 7.23 5.57
N LYS A 101 -16.02 6.66 6.77
CA LYS A 101 -15.64 5.27 7.04
C LYS A 101 -16.47 4.30 6.22
N ASP A 102 -17.79 4.40 6.30
CA ASP A 102 -18.72 3.51 5.60
C ASP A 102 -18.61 3.64 4.08
N ALA A 103 -18.49 4.88 3.58
CA ALA A 103 -18.28 5.13 2.15
C ALA A 103 -16.99 4.48 1.66
N LEU A 104 -15.88 4.65 2.38
CA LEU A 104 -14.60 4.08 1.99
C LEU A 104 -14.60 2.55 2.04
N ILE A 105 -15.16 1.95 3.10
CA ILE A 105 -15.31 0.49 3.21
C ILE A 105 -16.12 -0.04 2.02
N LYS A 106 -17.24 0.61 1.70
CA LYS A 106 -18.10 0.21 0.58
C LYS A 106 -17.35 0.27 -0.75
N ILE A 107 -16.70 1.39 -1.06
CA ILE A 107 -15.98 1.54 -2.33
C ILE A 107 -14.80 0.57 -2.42
N VAL A 108 -13.99 0.41 -1.37
CA VAL A 108 -12.87 -0.54 -1.39
C VAL A 108 -13.34 -1.96 -1.66
N ASN A 109 -14.44 -2.41 -1.04
CA ASN A 109 -14.99 -3.74 -1.31
C ASN A 109 -15.48 -3.92 -2.75
N GLU A 110 -15.96 -2.83 -3.37
CA GLU A 110 -16.44 -2.86 -4.76
C GLU A 110 -15.30 -2.88 -5.78
N VAL A 111 -14.33 -1.99 -5.60
CA VAL A 111 -13.24 -1.76 -6.57
C VAL A 111 -12.03 -2.68 -6.35
N HIS A 112 -12.04 -3.50 -5.31
CA HIS A 112 -11.01 -4.51 -5.05
C HIS A 112 -11.48 -5.90 -5.49
N CYS A 113 -10.58 -6.68 -6.08
CA CYS A 113 -10.83 -8.10 -6.36
C CYS A 113 -10.85 -8.93 -5.06
N SER A 114 -11.46 -10.11 -5.08
CA SER A 114 -11.34 -11.07 -3.99
C SER A 114 -10.02 -11.84 -4.10
N TYR A 115 -9.61 -12.51 -3.02
CA TYR A 115 -8.45 -13.42 -3.07
C TYR A 115 -8.65 -14.54 -4.11
N ALA A 116 -9.87 -15.08 -4.20
CA ALA A 116 -10.21 -16.14 -5.14
C ALA A 116 -10.03 -15.72 -6.61
N ASP A 117 -10.25 -14.44 -6.94
CA ASP A 117 -10.08 -13.92 -8.30
C ASP A 117 -8.62 -13.98 -8.78
N ILE A 118 -7.65 -13.91 -7.86
CA ILE A 118 -6.22 -13.86 -8.18
C ILE A 118 -5.44 -15.09 -7.71
N GLU A 119 -6.08 -16.01 -7.00
CA GLU A 119 -5.42 -17.19 -6.39
C GLU A 119 -4.63 -18.01 -7.42
N THR A 120 -5.21 -18.24 -8.60
CA THR A 120 -4.55 -19.00 -9.68
C THR A 120 -3.34 -18.28 -10.28
N HIS A 121 -3.24 -16.96 -10.10
CA HIS A 121 -2.11 -16.14 -10.55
C HIS A 121 -0.98 -16.08 -9.52
N LEU A 122 -1.25 -16.34 -8.23
CA LEU A 122 -0.27 -16.24 -7.14
C LEU A 122 1.03 -17.03 -7.37
N PRO A 123 1.03 -18.27 -7.88
CA PRO A 123 2.27 -19.01 -8.12
C PRO A 123 3.20 -18.28 -9.09
N TYR A 124 2.63 -17.70 -10.15
CA TYR A 124 3.34 -16.98 -11.19
C TYR A 124 3.87 -15.63 -10.67
N LEU A 125 3.00 -14.87 -9.99
CA LEU A 125 3.38 -13.61 -9.36
C LEU A 125 4.48 -13.81 -8.31
N TYR A 126 4.40 -14.85 -7.50
CA TYR A 126 5.45 -15.20 -6.55
C TYR A 126 6.77 -15.52 -7.25
N LYS A 127 6.72 -16.37 -8.29
CA LYS A 127 7.92 -16.74 -9.06
C LYS A 127 8.62 -15.54 -9.69
N PHE A 128 7.86 -14.55 -10.16
CA PHE A 128 8.42 -13.33 -10.73
C PHE A 128 8.94 -12.37 -9.67
N THR A 129 8.12 -12.09 -8.64
CA THR A 129 8.51 -11.15 -7.58
C THR A 129 9.72 -11.62 -6.78
N LYS A 130 9.91 -12.93 -6.58
CA LYS A 130 11.09 -13.47 -5.89
C LYS A 130 12.40 -13.34 -6.67
N SER A 131 12.36 -12.94 -7.95
CA SER A 131 13.57 -12.66 -8.73
C SER A 131 14.21 -11.33 -8.36
N PHE A 132 13.48 -10.43 -7.69
CA PHE A 132 13.94 -9.09 -7.35
C PHE A 132 14.42 -9.01 -5.91
N ARG A 133 15.43 -8.18 -5.67
CA ARG A 133 15.96 -7.93 -4.34
C ARG A 133 15.02 -7.04 -3.53
N THR A 134 14.49 -5.98 -4.13
CA THR A 134 13.57 -5.04 -3.48
C THR A 134 12.33 -4.84 -4.33
N ILE A 135 11.17 -4.78 -3.70
CA ILE A 135 9.90 -4.43 -4.32
C ILE A 135 9.32 -3.23 -3.58
N VAL A 136 8.92 -2.20 -4.31
CA VAL A 136 8.13 -1.10 -3.77
C VAL A 136 6.82 -1.05 -4.52
N SER A 137 5.71 -1.27 -3.81
CA SER A 137 4.36 -1.06 -4.34
C SER A 137 3.95 0.38 -4.11
N LEU A 138 3.49 1.02 -5.18
CA LEU A 138 2.78 2.30 -5.13
C LEU A 138 1.27 2.09 -4.96
N ASN A 139 0.81 0.84 -4.90
CA ASN A 139 -0.59 0.49 -4.83
C ASN A 139 -0.99 0.21 -3.38
N TYR A 140 -2.19 0.66 -3.01
CA TYR A 140 -2.76 0.41 -1.70
C TYR A 140 -3.48 -0.95 -1.60
N ASP A 141 -3.62 -1.67 -2.73
CA ASP A 141 -4.30 -2.96 -2.83
C ASP A 141 -3.57 -4.11 -2.10
N LEU A 142 -4.24 -5.26 -2.01
CA LEU A 142 -3.79 -6.43 -1.27
C LEU A 142 -3.02 -7.45 -2.12
N ILE A 143 -2.78 -7.21 -3.41
CA ILE A 143 -2.17 -8.22 -4.30
C ILE A 143 -0.77 -8.56 -3.84
N MET A 144 0.10 -7.55 -3.65
CA MET A 144 1.48 -7.81 -3.21
C MET A 144 1.53 -8.42 -1.80
N TYR A 145 0.55 -8.07 -0.95
CA TYR A 145 0.37 -8.72 0.35
C TYR A 145 0.10 -10.22 0.17
N TRP A 146 -0.85 -10.59 -0.69
CA TRP A 146 -1.21 -11.98 -0.96
C TRP A 146 -0.07 -12.76 -1.59
N VAL A 147 0.70 -12.16 -2.52
CA VAL A 147 1.90 -12.78 -3.11
C VAL A 147 2.94 -13.12 -2.04
N ARG A 148 3.20 -12.19 -1.11
CA ARG A 148 4.09 -12.44 0.02
C ARG A 148 3.56 -13.57 0.91
N MET A 149 2.26 -13.60 1.17
CA MET A 149 1.68 -14.62 2.04
C MET A 149 1.70 -16.01 1.42
N TYR A 150 1.34 -16.10 0.14
CA TYR A 150 1.47 -17.30 -0.67
C TYR A 150 2.90 -17.85 -0.61
N GLY A 151 3.90 -17.03 -0.94
CA GLY A 151 5.31 -17.44 -0.95
C GLY A 151 5.81 -17.92 0.42
N ASN A 152 5.62 -17.10 1.46
CA ASN A 152 6.13 -17.41 2.80
C ASN A 152 5.43 -18.60 3.48
N ALA A 153 4.20 -18.94 3.08
CA ALA A 153 3.42 -20.02 3.69
C ALA A 153 3.51 -21.33 2.91
N GLN A 154 3.47 -21.27 1.58
CA GLN A 154 3.38 -22.45 0.73
C GLN A 154 4.73 -22.91 0.14
N HIS A 155 5.76 -22.03 0.14
CA HIS A 155 7.08 -22.30 -0.45
C HIS A 155 8.21 -22.06 0.54
N ALA A 156 7.99 -22.33 1.83
CA ALA A 156 9.01 -22.14 2.86
C ALA A 156 10.26 -23.03 2.66
N ASP A 157 10.15 -24.08 1.86
CA ASP A 157 11.19 -25.06 1.53
C ASP A 157 12.12 -24.62 0.39
N ASP A 158 11.71 -23.68 -0.47
CA ASP A 158 12.55 -23.15 -1.54
C ASP A 158 13.68 -22.25 -1.02
N GLY A 159 13.63 -21.90 0.28
CA GLY A 159 14.62 -21.09 0.98
C GLY A 159 14.55 -19.61 0.65
N HIS A 160 13.56 -19.15 -0.11
CA HIS A 160 13.30 -17.74 -0.33
C HIS A 160 12.32 -17.19 0.73
N THR A 161 12.49 -15.94 1.12
CA THR A 161 11.56 -15.28 2.05
C THR A 161 11.34 -13.84 1.65
N ASN A 162 10.08 -13.45 1.56
CA ASN A 162 9.69 -12.06 1.34
C ASN A 162 9.41 -11.38 2.68
N LYS A 163 10.17 -10.34 3.02
CA LYS A 163 10.05 -9.59 4.28
C LYS A 163 9.58 -8.17 4.00
N ASP A 164 8.75 -7.64 4.88
CA ASP A 164 8.14 -6.30 4.78
C ASP A 164 8.58 -5.37 5.93
N CYS A 165 9.60 -5.79 6.68
CA CYS A 165 10.17 -5.05 7.82
C CYS A 165 9.18 -4.77 8.96
N PHE A 166 8.04 -5.45 9.02
CA PHE A 166 7.13 -5.45 10.17
C PHE A 166 7.41 -6.65 11.09
N LYS A 167 7.70 -6.40 12.36
CA LYS A 167 7.88 -7.44 13.40
C LYS A 167 6.89 -7.23 14.52
N GLY A 168 6.06 -8.23 14.80
CA GLY A 168 5.00 -8.10 15.81
C GLY A 168 3.95 -7.03 15.46
N GLY A 169 3.86 -6.64 14.19
CA GLY A 169 3.03 -5.54 13.71
C GLY A 169 3.73 -4.18 13.70
N GLU A 170 4.90 -4.01 14.30
CA GLU A 170 5.62 -2.73 14.34
C GLU A 170 6.64 -2.64 13.21
N PHE A 171 6.74 -1.48 12.57
CA PHE A 171 7.73 -1.22 11.54
C PHE A 171 9.12 -1.11 12.16
N CYS A 172 10.11 -1.75 11.54
CA CYS A 172 11.51 -1.67 11.95
C CYS A 172 12.28 -0.84 10.92
N GLU A 173 12.67 0.38 11.30
CA GLU A 173 13.41 1.34 10.45
C GLU A 173 14.79 0.83 10.00
N ASP A 174 15.43 -0.06 10.76
CA ASP A 174 16.68 -0.73 10.34
C ASP A 174 16.43 -1.77 9.24
N TRP A 175 15.77 -1.37 8.16
CA TRP A 175 15.26 -2.24 7.11
C TRP A 175 16.38 -2.94 6.34
N THR A 176 17.57 -2.34 6.26
CA THR A 176 18.76 -2.97 5.64
C THR A 176 19.21 -4.23 6.37
N ASP A 177 19.06 -4.27 7.69
CA ASP A 177 19.47 -5.41 8.52
C ASP A 177 18.63 -6.66 8.24
N TRP A 178 17.41 -6.47 7.73
CA TRP A 178 16.53 -7.56 7.33
C TRP A 178 17.07 -8.36 6.14
N ARG A 179 18.05 -7.81 5.40
CA ARG A 179 18.80 -8.51 4.35
C ARG A 179 20.05 -9.22 4.89
N ASN A 180 20.83 -8.53 5.72
CA ASN A 180 22.24 -8.85 5.95
C ASN A 180 22.55 -9.46 7.33
N ALA A 181 21.71 -9.27 8.36
CA ALA A 181 22.11 -9.53 9.75
C ALA A 181 21.39 -10.72 10.43
N ASN A 182 22.21 -11.66 10.91
CA ASN A 182 21.90 -12.61 11.98
C ASN A 182 21.83 -11.80 13.30
N PRO A 183 20.63 -11.52 13.87
CA PRO A 183 19.70 -12.51 14.44
C PRO A 183 18.28 -12.50 13.84
N LYS A 184 18.02 -11.70 12.79
CA LYS A 184 16.70 -11.61 12.12
C LYS A 184 16.58 -12.54 10.90
N ARG A 185 17.68 -13.14 10.47
CA ARG A 185 17.74 -14.15 9.41
C ARG A 185 17.65 -15.56 9.99
N LYS A 186 16.65 -16.33 9.57
CA LYS A 186 16.51 -17.72 9.98
C LYS A 186 17.40 -18.60 9.09
N ILE A 187 17.84 -19.73 9.62
CA ILE A 187 18.83 -20.60 8.94
C ILE A 187 18.34 -21.15 7.58
N TYR A 188 17.03 -21.26 7.40
CA TYR A 188 16.43 -21.72 6.15
C TYR A 188 16.28 -20.62 5.09
N GLU A 189 16.47 -19.34 5.46
CA GLU A 189 16.33 -18.19 4.56
C GLU A 189 17.64 -18.02 3.76
N LYS A 190 17.67 -18.57 2.54
CA LYS A 190 18.78 -18.47 1.59
C LYS A 190 18.73 -17.16 0.80
N GLU A 191 17.54 -16.78 0.33
CA GLU A 191 17.30 -15.58 -0.48
C GLU A 191 16.23 -14.70 0.17
N ILE A 192 16.38 -13.37 0.10
CA ILE A 192 15.46 -12.42 0.75
C ILE A 192 15.06 -11.31 -0.21
N THR A 193 13.76 -11.24 -0.50
CA THR A 193 13.12 -10.07 -1.12
C THR A 193 12.59 -9.15 -0.01
N LEU A 194 12.89 -7.84 -0.06
CA LEU A 194 12.17 -6.87 0.77
C LEU A 194 11.02 -6.24 -0.01
N THR A 195 9.87 -6.07 0.64
CA THR A 195 8.66 -5.46 0.06
C THR A 195 8.20 -4.27 0.89
N PHE A 196 7.98 -3.13 0.23
CA PHE A 196 7.49 -1.90 0.87
C PHE A 196 6.27 -1.35 0.16
N TYR A 197 5.47 -0.54 0.87
CA TYR A 197 4.25 0.08 0.36
C TYR A 197 4.36 1.61 0.47
N GLN A 198 4.83 2.28 -0.58
CA GLN A 198 5.14 3.72 -0.56
C GLN A 198 3.91 4.59 -0.31
N HIS A 199 2.74 4.13 -0.74
CA HIS A 199 1.47 4.80 -0.51
C HIS A 199 0.65 4.08 0.56
N GLY A 200 1.30 3.35 1.46
CA GLY A 200 0.62 2.53 2.45
C GLY A 200 -0.13 1.35 1.84
N ASN A 201 -0.89 0.66 2.67
CA ASN A 201 -1.58 -0.57 2.31
C ASN A 201 -2.76 -0.75 3.25
N LEU A 202 -3.86 -1.33 2.78
CA LEU A 202 -5.04 -1.55 3.63
C LEU A 202 -4.76 -2.44 4.87
N SER A 203 -3.69 -3.23 4.87
CA SER A 203 -3.24 -4.00 6.05
C SER A 203 -2.41 -3.21 7.06
N ILE A 204 -2.07 -1.95 6.79
CA ILE A 204 -1.28 -1.07 7.66
C ILE A 204 -2.20 0.00 8.22
N PHE A 205 -2.16 0.21 9.53
CA PHE A 205 -3.02 1.13 10.25
C PHE A 205 -2.22 2.19 11.01
N ARG A 206 -2.77 3.40 11.07
CA ARG A 206 -2.27 4.54 11.84
C ARG A 206 -3.05 4.67 13.15
N TYR A 207 -2.33 4.93 14.24
CA TYR A 207 -2.87 5.22 15.57
C TYR A 207 -2.81 6.72 15.87
N PRO A 208 -3.53 7.22 16.90
CA PRO A 208 -3.61 8.65 17.21
C PRO A 208 -2.25 9.32 17.39
N THR A 209 -1.28 8.59 17.97
CA THR A 209 0.11 9.01 18.15
C THR A 209 0.94 8.98 16.86
N ASN A 210 0.30 8.77 15.71
CA ASN A 210 0.89 8.63 14.38
C ASN A 210 1.80 7.39 14.19
N VAL A 211 1.87 6.52 15.20
CA VAL A 211 2.52 5.21 15.10
C VAL A 211 1.76 4.34 14.11
N VAL A 212 2.49 3.56 13.31
CA VAL A 212 1.89 2.59 12.38
C VAL A 212 2.00 1.18 12.92
N ARG A 213 0.95 0.38 12.70
CA ARG A 213 1.01 -1.06 12.90
C ARG A 213 0.39 -1.80 11.74
N LYS A 214 1.02 -2.89 11.34
CA LYS A 214 0.44 -3.85 10.41
C LYS A 214 -0.47 -4.82 11.17
N ILE A 215 -1.67 -5.08 10.64
CA ILE A 215 -2.59 -6.06 11.23
C ILE A 215 -1.96 -7.44 11.26
N LYS A 216 -2.26 -8.20 12.31
CA LYS A 216 -1.78 -9.58 12.44
C LYS A 216 -2.37 -10.44 11.32
N ARG A 217 -1.60 -11.45 10.90
CA ARG A 217 -2.05 -12.45 9.93
C ARG A 217 -3.33 -13.11 10.44
N GLY A 218 -4.44 -12.88 9.73
CA GLY A 218 -5.71 -13.59 9.90
C GLY A 218 -5.86 -14.69 8.84
N ASP A 219 -7.07 -15.18 8.63
CA ASP A 219 -7.41 -16.02 7.47
C ASP A 219 -7.27 -15.19 6.19
N ASP A 220 -6.38 -15.63 5.29
CA ASP A 220 -5.95 -14.90 4.09
C ASP A 220 -7.14 -14.66 3.12
N ALA A 221 -8.17 -15.53 3.16
CA ALA A 221 -9.38 -15.42 2.35
C ALA A 221 -10.30 -14.24 2.76
N ASN A 222 -10.26 -13.84 4.04
CA ASN A 222 -11.15 -12.83 4.62
C ASN A 222 -10.39 -11.56 5.01
N LEU A 223 -9.30 -11.22 4.31
CA LEU A 223 -8.44 -10.11 4.70
C LEU A 223 -9.16 -8.76 4.70
N LEU A 224 -10.06 -8.50 3.74
CA LEU A 224 -10.89 -7.29 3.73
C LEU A 224 -11.85 -7.25 4.92
N ASP A 225 -12.46 -8.38 5.29
CA ASP A 225 -13.29 -8.46 6.49
C ASP A 225 -12.47 -8.24 7.77
N ASN A 226 -11.25 -8.77 7.82
CA ASN A 226 -10.32 -8.51 8.92
C ASN A 226 -9.99 -7.01 8.99
N ILE A 227 -9.71 -6.36 7.87
CA ILE A 227 -9.45 -4.90 7.82
C ILE A 227 -10.66 -4.13 8.38
N ASN A 228 -11.88 -4.50 7.96
CA ASN A 228 -13.10 -3.89 8.49
C ASN A 228 -13.26 -4.11 10.00
N TYR A 229 -12.91 -5.31 10.49
CA TYR A 229 -12.93 -5.62 11.92
C TYR A 229 -11.88 -4.83 12.73
N TYR A 230 -10.66 -4.66 12.19
CA TYR A 230 -9.60 -3.91 12.87
C TYR A 230 -9.88 -2.41 12.90
N TRP A 231 -10.56 -1.88 11.88
CA TRP A 231 -10.87 -0.46 11.77
C TRP A 231 -11.93 -0.01 12.78
N ASN A 232 -11.46 0.70 13.80
CA ASN A 232 -12.28 1.29 14.85
C ASN A 232 -11.84 2.73 15.17
N ASP A 233 -12.50 3.39 16.11
CA ASP A 233 -12.23 4.79 16.47
C ASP A 233 -10.81 5.06 17.00
N GLN A 234 -10.03 4.02 17.29
CA GLN A 234 -8.65 4.13 17.78
C GLN A 234 -7.61 3.90 16.68
N ASN A 235 -8.00 3.55 15.45
CA ASN A 235 -7.06 3.38 14.35
C ASN A 235 -7.75 3.40 12.98
N ILE A 236 -7.07 3.99 12.00
CA ILE A 236 -7.55 4.06 10.61
C ILE A 236 -6.52 3.43 9.65
N PRO A 237 -6.93 2.87 8.50
CA PRO A 237 -5.99 2.39 7.49
C PRO A 237 -5.06 3.52 7.03
N LEU A 238 -3.79 3.20 6.82
CA LEU A 238 -2.79 4.11 6.26
C LEU A 238 -2.64 3.82 4.77
N PHE A 239 -3.14 4.72 3.94
CA PHE A 239 -2.90 4.68 2.50
C PHE A 239 -2.97 6.08 1.87
N ILE A 240 -2.45 6.23 0.65
CA ILE A 240 -2.54 7.45 -0.16
C ILE A 240 -3.09 7.03 -1.52
N ALA A 241 -4.39 7.24 -1.74
CA ALA A 241 -5.00 6.87 -3.01
C ALA A 241 -4.82 7.99 -4.06
N GLU A 242 -5.10 9.23 -3.69
CA GLU A 242 -5.37 10.30 -4.66
C GLU A 242 -4.69 11.63 -4.32
N GLY A 243 -5.00 12.67 -5.09
CA GLY A 243 -4.42 14.00 -4.93
C GLY A 243 -3.19 14.26 -5.81
N THR A 244 -2.80 15.53 -5.88
CA THR A 244 -1.63 15.99 -6.63
C THR A 244 -0.33 15.43 -6.05
N GLY A 245 0.73 15.33 -6.85
CA GLY A 245 2.04 14.87 -6.37
C GLY A 245 2.54 15.61 -5.13
N LYS A 246 2.33 16.93 -5.05
CA LYS A 246 2.66 17.75 -3.88
C LYS A 246 1.90 17.31 -2.62
N LYS A 247 0.59 17.09 -2.74
CA LYS A 247 -0.24 16.62 -1.61
C LYS A 247 0.15 15.21 -1.15
N LYS A 248 0.48 14.33 -2.10
CA LYS A 248 1.00 13.00 -1.78
C LYS A 248 2.32 13.09 -1.02
N GLU A 249 3.24 13.95 -1.44
CA GLU A 249 4.49 14.21 -0.73
C GLU A 249 4.25 14.73 0.70
N GLU A 250 3.32 15.67 0.88
CA GLU A 250 2.93 16.17 2.21
C GLU A 250 2.39 15.03 3.10
N SER A 251 1.52 14.17 2.58
CA SER A 251 1.02 12.98 3.29
C SER A 251 2.13 11.98 3.62
N ILE A 252 3.07 11.72 2.69
CA ILE A 252 4.24 10.85 2.89
C ILE A 252 5.12 11.37 4.02
N ARG A 253 5.44 12.67 4.01
CA ARG A 253 6.27 13.32 5.03
C ARG A 253 5.64 13.28 6.41
N SER A 254 4.32 13.21 6.48
CA SER A 254 3.59 13.16 7.76
C SER A 254 3.71 11.83 8.50
N ASN A 255 4.28 10.78 7.88
CA ASN A 255 4.32 9.43 8.46
C ASN A 255 5.70 8.79 8.34
N GLU A 256 6.23 8.27 9.46
CA GLU A 256 7.57 7.69 9.56
C GLU A 256 7.78 6.52 8.59
N TYR A 257 6.81 5.62 8.48
CA TYR A 257 6.90 4.50 7.55
C TYR A 257 6.96 4.95 6.09
N LEU A 258 6.04 5.83 5.66
CA LEU A 258 6.00 6.31 4.27
C LEU A 258 7.24 7.14 3.92
N SER A 259 7.68 8.00 4.86
CA SER A 259 8.86 8.84 4.69
C SER A 259 10.16 8.03 4.64
N THR A 260 10.30 6.98 5.44
CA THR A 260 11.44 6.04 5.35
C THR A 260 11.54 5.44 3.96
N ILE A 261 10.42 4.99 3.39
CA ILE A 261 10.43 4.42 2.03
C ILE A 261 10.82 5.49 1.01
N TYR A 262 10.28 6.71 1.14
CA TYR A 262 10.48 7.77 0.17
C TYR A 262 11.91 8.34 0.18
N TYR A 263 12.46 8.59 1.37
CA TYR A 263 13.77 9.25 1.51
C TYR A 263 14.94 8.28 1.63
N GLU A 264 14.70 7.01 1.96
CA GLU A 264 15.79 6.04 2.12
C GLU A 264 15.72 4.84 1.19
N VAL A 265 14.53 4.24 1.01
CA VAL A 265 14.40 3.03 0.20
C VAL A 265 14.43 3.38 -1.29
N LEU A 266 13.52 4.26 -1.75
CA LEU A 266 13.40 4.65 -3.16
C LEU A 266 14.72 5.20 -3.75
N PRO A 267 15.46 6.11 -3.07
CA PRO A 267 16.72 6.63 -3.63
C PRO A 267 17.79 5.55 -3.79
N LYS A 268 17.77 4.49 -2.97
CA LYS A 268 18.68 3.35 -3.14
C LYS A 268 18.30 2.43 -4.30
N LEU A 269 17.07 2.53 -4.83
CA LEU A 269 16.66 1.83 -6.05
C LEU A 269 17.05 2.60 -7.32
N ILE A 270 17.25 3.91 -7.18
CA ILE A 270 17.53 4.86 -8.26
C ILE A 270 18.90 5.52 -7.97
N THR A 271 19.97 4.74 -8.07
CA THR A 271 21.36 5.26 -8.01
C THR A 271 21.85 5.71 -9.39
N GLU A 272 22.90 6.53 -9.46
CA GLU A 272 23.45 7.04 -10.74
C GLU A 272 23.84 5.94 -11.74
N ASP A 273 24.16 4.73 -11.26
CA ASP A 273 24.48 3.54 -12.07
C ASP A 273 23.26 2.62 -12.35
N SER A 274 22.06 2.99 -11.90
CA SER A 274 20.85 2.17 -12.05
C SER A 274 20.06 2.57 -13.30
N ASN A 275 19.79 1.62 -14.18
CA ASN A 275 18.92 1.82 -15.34
C ASN A 275 17.46 1.72 -14.89
N LEU A 276 16.79 2.86 -14.64
CA LEU A 276 15.33 2.88 -14.57
C LEU A 276 14.79 2.45 -15.93
N THR A 277 14.23 1.25 -15.98
CA THR A 277 13.72 0.64 -17.21
C THR A 277 12.20 0.53 -17.11
N PRO A 278 11.44 1.45 -17.72
CA PRO A 278 10.01 1.29 -17.86
C PRO A 278 9.70 0.05 -18.68
N VAL A 279 8.66 -0.65 -18.28
CA VAL A 279 8.23 -1.89 -18.91
C VAL A 279 6.73 -1.88 -19.10
N THR A 280 6.27 -2.40 -20.23
CA THR A 280 4.85 -2.58 -20.53
C THR A 280 4.48 -4.05 -20.53
N ASP A 281 3.17 -4.30 -20.49
CA ASP A 281 2.54 -5.61 -20.58
C ASP A 281 2.72 -6.50 -19.33
N LYS A 282 1.85 -7.51 -19.21
CA LYS A 282 2.01 -8.54 -18.17
C LYS A 282 3.26 -9.37 -18.48
N PRO A 283 4.03 -9.81 -17.47
CA PRO A 283 5.02 -10.84 -17.70
C PRO A 283 4.33 -12.05 -18.34
N ASN A 284 4.88 -12.56 -19.45
CA ASN A 284 4.39 -13.80 -20.05
C ASN A 284 4.80 -14.95 -19.13
N PHE A 285 3.82 -15.49 -18.42
CA PHE A 285 4.00 -16.54 -17.41
C PHE A 285 3.80 -17.94 -17.97
#